data_AF-A0A2Z4RT05-F1
#
_entry.id   AF-A0A2Z4RT05-F1
#
_cell.length_a   1.000
_cell.length_b   1.000
_cell.length_c   1.000
_cell.angle_alpha   90.00
_cell.angle_beta   90.00
_cell.angle_gamma   90.00
#
_symmetry.space_group_name_H-M   'P 1'
#
loop_
_entity.id
_entity.type
_entity.pdbx_description
1 polymer ?
#
loop_
_entity_poly.entity_id
_entity_poly.type
_entity_poly.pdbx_seq_one_letter_code
_entity_poly.pdbx_strand_id
1 'polypeptide(L)'
;MKTTKDIKSETLNSFDFLITDLRRQHREIASQHITLESRIRSSSQIRDEIESEIETLDLNEEARRAFISFSEICTTPSCGMFLVSSDSYGKSLLYLKDQLKDLEAVTVANIQQAEALQTKMTWLEGQIADLSTKRGIAEREAGIEMFIEAISRIASELFELELEKGQQQKYKSQEGKHLELLNRREAVQNELESLGKTREQSPDVMRFKLALAEKMARWLDILNSKNISREIQIDSDLKPILGSEKLGIIKGSSKARTVLAFHAALFEICTSNPTSPFRTLIFDTPRQQEIHSEDLDAYIKELKVVALKNNAQVIFSTTSYRFEIDPATDEEWLPKFGGFEQPMYLGYFNNILDS
;
A
#
# COMPACT_ATOMS: atom_id res chain seq x y z
N MET A 1 -23.05 0.84 -32.43
CA MET A 1 -21.96 -0.10 -32.80
C MET A 1 -21.87 -1.13 -31.68
N LYS A 2 -22.17 -2.42 -31.94
CA LYS A 2 -22.00 -3.47 -30.93
C LYS A 2 -20.52 -3.57 -30.58
N THR A 3 -20.19 -3.59 -29.29
CA THR A 3 -18.79 -3.73 -28.86
C THR A 3 -18.28 -5.13 -29.22
N THR A 4 -16.99 -5.27 -29.51
CA THR A 4 -16.36 -6.56 -29.84
C THR A 4 -16.63 -7.63 -28.76
N LYS A 5 -16.85 -7.20 -27.52
CA LYS A 5 -17.23 -8.02 -26.36
C LYS A 5 -18.62 -8.64 -26.49
N ASP A 6 -19.60 -7.92 -27.02
CA ASP A 6 -20.98 -8.41 -27.22
C ASP A 6 -21.00 -9.52 -28.29
N ILE A 7 -20.31 -9.30 -29.41
CA ILE A 7 -20.25 -10.23 -30.54
C ILE A 7 -19.59 -11.56 -30.11
N LYS A 8 -18.57 -11.50 -29.24
CA LYS A 8 -17.88 -12.69 -28.72
C LYS A 8 -18.67 -13.44 -27.65
N SER A 9 -19.50 -12.74 -26.86
CA SER A 9 -20.45 -13.40 -25.95
C SER A 9 -21.56 -14.12 -26.72
N GLU A 10 -22.05 -13.52 -27.82
CA GLU A 10 -23.06 -14.12 -28.70
C GLU A 10 -22.52 -15.39 -29.39
N THR A 11 -21.25 -15.41 -29.80
CA THR A 11 -20.64 -16.62 -30.39
C THR A 11 -20.43 -17.75 -29.37
N LEU A 12 -20.00 -17.45 -28.14
CA LEU A 12 -19.88 -18.46 -27.08
C LEU A 12 -21.25 -19.05 -26.70
N ASN A 13 -22.27 -18.20 -26.56
CA ASN A 13 -23.64 -18.63 -26.30
C ASN A 13 -24.21 -19.49 -27.45
N SER A 14 -23.85 -19.17 -28.69
CA SER A 14 -24.22 -19.96 -29.87
C SER A 14 -23.59 -21.36 -29.84
N PHE A 15 -22.30 -21.48 -29.49
CA PHE A 15 -21.66 -22.78 -29.29
C PHE A 15 -22.33 -23.60 -28.19
N ASP A 16 -22.67 -22.97 -27.06
CA ASP A 16 -23.35 -23.65 -25.95
C ASP A 16 -24.74 -24.14 -26.34
N PHE A 17 -25.50 -23.36 -27.11
CA PHE A 17 -26.79 -23.76 -27.64
C PHE A 17 -26.67 -24.97 -28.58
N LEU A 18 -25.73 -24.93 -29.54
CA LEU A 18 -25.50 -26.01 -30.50
C LEU A 18 -25.03 -27.31 -29.80
N ILE A 19 -24.09 -27.22 -28.86
CA ILE A 19 -23.62 -28.36 -28.08
C ILE A 19 -24.77 -28.98 -27.27
N THR A 20 -25.62 -28.13 -26.68
CA THR A 20 -26.76 -28.60 -25.88
C THR A 20 -27.77 -29.34 -26.74
N ASP A 21 -28.09 -28.83 -27.93
CA ASP A 21 -29.02 -29.49 -28.84
C ASP A 21 -28.45 -30.81 -29.38
N LEU A 22 -27.18 -30.86 -29.79
CA LEU A 22 -26.53 -32.11 -30.22
C LEU A 22 -26.50 -33.16 -29.09
N ARG A 23 -26.25 -32.75 -27.84
CA ARG A 23 -26.33 -33.63 -26.67
C ARG A 23 -27.76 -34.12 -26.38
N ARG A 24 -28.77 -33.34 -26.72
CA ARG A 24 -30.17 -33.76 -26.60
C ARG A 24 -30.49 -34.82 -27.67
N GLN A 25 -30.13 -34.55 -28.93
CA GLN A 25 -30.32 -35.50 -30.03
C GLN A 25 -29.58 -36.82 -29.79
N HIS A 26 -28.34 -36.77 -29.28
CA HIS A 26 -27.57 -37.97 -28.93
C HIS A 26 -28.30 -38.80 -27.86
N ARG A 27 -28.81 -38.16 -26.80
CA ARG A 27 -29.57 -38.85 -25.74
C ARG A 27 -30.86 -39.49 -26.27
N GLU A 28 -31.58 -38.81 -27.15
CA GLU A 28 -32.79 -39.35 -27.79
C GLU A 28 -32.46 -40.60 -28.61
N ILE A 29 -31.43 -40.54 -29.45
CA ILE A 29 -30.98 -41.67 -30.28
C ILE A 29 -30.46 -42.82 -29.42
N ALA A 30 -29.70 -42.53 -28.36
CA ALA A 30 -29.21 -43.54 -27.43
C ALA A 30 -30.36 -44.31 -26.76
N SER A 31 -31.44 -43.61 -26.37
CA SER A 31 -32.63 -44.27 -25.80
C SER A 31 -33.31 -45.21 -26.81
N GLN A 32 -33.35 -44.81 -28.09
CA GLN A 32 -33.91 -45.62 -29.17
C GLN A 32 -33.04 -46.86 -29.42
N HIS A 33 -31.71 -46.70 -29.46
CA HIS A 33 -30.76 -47.79 -29.61
C HIS A 33 -30.91 -48.85 -28.52
N ILE A 34 -30.95 -48.42 -27.24
CA ILE A 34 -31.13 -49.33 -26.09
C ILE A 34 -32.45 -50.13 -26.20
N THR A 35 -33.53 -49.46 -26.61
CA THR A 35 -34.83 -50.11 -26.80
C THR A 35 -34.76 -51.14 -27.93
N LEU A 36 -34.05 -50.83 -29.01
CA LEU A 36 -33.90 -51.71 -30.16
C LEU A 36 -33.04 -52.94 -29.84
N GLU A 37 -31.92 -52.75 -29.12
CA GLU A 37 -31.08 -53.86 -28.63
C GLU A 37 -31.86 -54.81 -27.72
N SER A 38 -32.69 -54.25 -26.82
CA SER A 38 -33.56 -55.08 -25.97
C SER A 38 -34.53 -55.93 -26.78
N ARG A 39 -35.07 -55.40 -27.89
CA ARG A 39 -35.94 -56.16 -28.80
C ARG A 39 -35.17 -57.25 -29.53
N ILE A 40 -33.99 -56.96 -30.05
CA ILE A 40 -33.12 -57.93 -30.72
C ILE A 40 -32.79 -59.09 -29.78
N ARG A 41 -32.42 -58.79 -28.52
CA ARG A 41 -32.13 -59.81 -27.50
C ARG A 41 -33.34 -60.69 -27.21
N SER A 42 -34.53 -60.09 -27.11
CA SER A 42 -35.77 -60.82 -26.86
C SER A 42 -36.15 -61.71 -28.05
N SER A 43 -36.02 -61.21 -29.29
CA SER A 43 -36.24 -62.01 -30.50
C SER A 43 -35.27 -63.18 -30.62
N SER A 44 -33.99 -62.99 -30.26
CA SER A 44 -33.01 -64.09 -30.25
C SER A 44 -33.42 -65.17 -29.26
N GLN A 45 -33.89 -64.81 -28.07
CA GLN A 45 -34.35 -65.79 -27.09
C GLN A 45 -35.57 -66.58 -27.60
N ILE A 46 -36.56 -65.89 -28.19
CA ILE A 46 -37.75 -66.54 -28.75
C ILE A 46 -37.36 -67.49 -29.90
N ARG A 47 -36.41 -67.08 -30.75
CA ARG A 47 -35.89 -67.92 -31.83
C ARG A 47 -35.31 -69.22 -31.27
N ASP A 48 -34.45 -69.13 -30.25
CA ASP A 48 -33.80 -70.29 -29.65
C ASP A 48 -34.83 -71.25 -29.00
N GLU A 49 -35.90 -70.71 -28.39
CA GLU A 49 -37.03 -71.49 -27.86
C GLU A 49 -37.82 -72.21 -28.98
N ILE A 50 -38.14 -71.52 -30.08
CA ILE A 50 -38.85 -72.11 -31.23
C ILE A 50 -37.99 -73.19 -31.90
N GLU A 51 -36.68 -72.97 -32.04
CA GLU A 51 -35.75 -73.92 -32.65
C GLU A 51 -35.67 -75.22 -31.83
N SER A 52 -35.64 -75.11 -30.50
CA SER A 52 -35.73 -76.28 -29.60
C SER A 52 -37.05 -77.04 -29.72
N GLU A 53 -38.17 -76.35 -29.91
CA GLU A 53 -39.48 -76.98 -30.12
C GLU A 53 -39.55 -77.67 -31.50
N ILE A 54 -39.00 -77.04 -32.54
CA ILE A 54 -38.88 -77.64 -33.88
C ILE A 54 -38.05 -78.93 -33.81
N GLU A 55 -36.90 -78.92 -33.14
CA GLU A 55 -36.05 -80.10 -32.97
C GLU A 55 -36.81 -81.23 -32.25
N THR A 56 -37.56 -80.89 -31.19
CA THR A 56 -38.38 -81.87 -30.44
C THR A 56 -39.50 -82.47 -31.32
N LEU A 57 -40.19 -81.64 -32.11
CA LEU A 57 -41.25 -82.08 -33.02
C LEU A 57 -40.71 -82.91 -34.19
N ASP A 58 -39.53 -82.58 -34.70
CA ASP A 58 -38.86 -83.33 -35.77
C ASP A 58 -38.47 -84.73 -35.27
N LEU A 59 -37.89 -84.83 -34.08
CA LEU A 59 -37.60 -86.11 -33.42
C LEU A 59 -38.86 -86.97 -33.23
N ASN A 60 -39.98 -86.36 -32.86
CA ASN A 60 -41.27 -87.06 -32.73
C ASN A 60 -41.79 -87.56 -34.08
N GLU A 61 -41.64 -86.78 -35.15
CA GLU A 61 -42.01 -87.19 -36.51
C GLU A 61 -41.09 -88.29 -37.06
N GLU A 62 -39.78 -88.23 -36.80
CA GLU A 62 -38.83 -89.29 -37.14
C GLU A 62 -39.12 -90.59 -36.40
N ALA A 63 -39.35 -90.53 -35.08
CA ALA A 63 -39.76 -91.69 -34.29
C ALA A 63 -41.03 -92.32 -34.85
N ARG A 64 -42.02 -91.51 -35.22
CA ARG A 64 -43.26 -91.98 -35.87
C ARG A 64 -42.99 -92.66 -37.22
N ARG A 65 -42.15 -92.08 -38.09
CA ARG A 65 -41.77 -92.69 -39.39
C ARG A 65 -41.10 -94.05 -39.19
N ALA A 66 -40.26 -94.17 -38.17
CA ALA A 66 -39.68 -95.45 -37.78
C ALA A 66 -40.76 -96.44 -37.31
N PHE A 67 -41.74 -96.03 -36.49
CA PHE A 67 -42.84 -96.92 -36.08
C PHE A 67 -43.74 -97.41 -37.22
N ILE A 68 -43.93 -96.60 -38.28
CA ILE A 68 -44.72 -96.99 -39.47
C ILE A 68 -43.95 -97.97 -40.37
N SER A 69 -42.62 -97.91 -40.40
CA SER A 69 -41.81 -98.81 -41.24
C SER A 69 -41.68 -100.23 -40.67
N PHE A 70 -42.06 -100.45 -39.41
CA PHE A 70 -42.15 -101.79 -38.81
C PHE A 70 -43.44 -102.50 -39.20
N SER A 71 -43.32 -103.51 -40.07
CA SER A 71 -44.43 -104.32 -40.58
C SER A 71 -45.15 -105.18 -39.53
N GLU A 72 -44.57 -105.35 -38.33
CA GLU A 72 -45.18 -106.10 -37.22
C GLU A 72 -46.25 -105.29 -36.46
N ILE A 73 -46.17 -103.96 -36.48
CA ILE A 73 -47.03 -103.08 -35.67
C ILE A 73 -48.25 -102.63 -36.49
N CYS A 74 -48.08 -102.39 -37.80
CA CYS A 74 -49.21 -102.10 -38.68
C CYS A 74 -49.08 -102.74 -40.06
N THR A 75 -49.86 -103.80 -40.25
CA THR A 75 -49.85 -104.67 -41.44
C THR A 75 -50.80 -104.21 -42.56
N THR A 76 -51.67 -103.23 -42.30
CA THR A 76 -52.63 -102.71 -43.29
C THR A 76 -52.19 -101.34 -43.82
N PRO A 77 -52.33 -101.08 -45.14
CA PRO A 77 -51.95 -99.80 -45.76
C PRO A 77 -52.78 -98.59 -45.30
N SER A 78 -53.79 -98.81 -44.45
CA SER A 78 -54.66 -97.80 -43.83
C SER A 78 -54.68 -97.91 -42.29
N CYS A 79 -53.52 -98.16 -41.69
CA CYS A 79 -53.31 -98.14 -40.25
C CYS A 79 -53.71 -96.80 -39.63
N GLY A 80 -54.84 -96.75 -38.90
CA GLY A 80 -55.37 -95.51 -38.33
C GLY A 80 -54.70 -95.01 -37.04
N MET A 81 -53.73 -95.76 -36.49
CA MET A 81 -53.10 -95.45 -35.19
C MET A 81 -52.45 -94.06 -35.11
N PHE A 82 -52.02 -93.49 -36.24
CA PHE A 82 -51.29 -92.22 -36.27
C PHE A 82 -51.85 -91.17 -37.25
N LEU A 83 -53.08 -91.38 -37.78
CA LEU A 83 -53.69 -90.47 -38.75
C LEU A 83 -53.96 -89.06 -38.18
N VAL A 84 -54.36 -88.96 -36.92
CA VAL A 84 -54.61 -87.65 -36.28
C VAL A 84 -53.30 -86.92 -35.97
N SER A 85 -52.25 -87.67 -35.61
CA SER A 85 -50.92 -87.13 -35.33
C SER A 85 -50.17 -86.66 -36.59
N SER A 86 -50.35 -87.31 -37.74
CA SER A 86 -49.62 -86.94 -38.97
C SER A 86 -50.01 -85.56 -39.50
N ASP A 87 -51.30 -85.24 -39.46
CA ASP A 87 -51.78 -83.94 -39.93
C ASP A 87 -51.46 -82.82 -38.93
N SER A 88 -51.42 -83.16 -37.64
CA SER A 88 -51.14 -82.19 -36.57
C SER A 88 -49.66 -81.82 -36.46
N TYR A 89 -48.74 -82.78 -36.48
CA TYR A 89 -47.30 -82.51 -36.31
C TYR A 89 -46.71 -81.83 -37.54
N GLY A 90 -47.02 -82.33 -38.75
CA GLY A 90 -46.52 -81.74 -39.99
C GLY A 90 -46.98 -80.29 -40.19
N LYS A 91 -48.24 -79.98 -39.84
CA LYS A 91 -48.77 -78.62 -39.93
C LYS A 91 -48.17 -77.68 -38.88
N SER A 92 -47.94 -78.18 -37.66
CA SER A 92 -47.33 -77.40 -36.58
C SER A 92 -45.84 -77.10 -36.84
N LEU A 93 -45.10 -78.08 -37.38
CA LEU A 93 -43.70 -77.90 -37.79
C LEU A 93 -43.56 -76.88 -38.91
N LEU A 94 -44.45 -76.94 -39.93
CA LEU A 94 -44.45 -75.98 -41.02
C LEU A 94 -44.76 -74.57 -40.52
N TYR A 95 -45.71 -74.45 -39.59
CA TYR A 95 -46.09 -73.18 -38.97
C TYR A 95 -44.94 -72.57 -38.17
N LEU A 96 -44.27 -73.35 -37.31
CA LEU A 96 -43.14 -72.86 -36.51
C LEU A 96 -41.95 -72.45 -37.39
N LYS A 97 -41.67 -73.19 -38.48
CA LYS A 97 -40.63 -72.81 -39.45
C LYS A 97 -40.95 -71.51 -40.19
N ASP A 98 -42.22 -71.26 -40.51
CA ASP A 98 -42.65 -70.00 -41.13
C ASP A 98 -42.55 -68.84 -40.13
N GLN A 99 -42.96 -69.05 -38.88
CA GLN A 99 -42.80 -68.06 -37.80
C GLN A 99 -41.33 -67.72 -37.50
N LEU A 100 -40.45 -68.73 -37.53
CA LEU A 100 -39.01 -68.53 -37.37
C LEU A 100 -38.46 -67.62 -38.46
N LYS A 101 -38.85 -67.86 -39.71
CA LYS A 101 -38.43 -67.05 -40.87
C LYS A 101 -38.92 -65.61 -40.77
N ASP A 102 -40.17 -65.40 -40.34
CA ASP A 102 -40.71 -64.05 -40.12
C ASP A 102 -39.98 -63.32 -38.98
N LEU A 103 -39.69 -64.03 -37.88
CA LEU A 103 -38.94 -63.49 -36.75
C LEU A 103 -37.51 -63.11 -37.13
N GLU A 104 -36.83 -63.94 -37.92
CA GLU A 104 -35.49 -63.66 -38.44
C GLU A 104 -35.47 -62.43 -39.33
N ALA A 105 -36.42 -62.32 -40.27
CA ALA A 105 -36.53 -61.16 -41.16
C ALA A 105 -36.69 -59.84 -40.36
N VAL A 106 -37.54 -59.86 -39.33
CA VAL A 106 -37.72 -58.71 -38.43
C VAL A 106 -36.47 -58.43 -37.59
N THR A 107 -35.79 -59.48 -37.12
CA THR A 107 -34.59 -59.34 -36.29
C THR A 107 -33.42 -58.76 -37.07
N VAL A 108 -33.22 -59.19 -38.33
CA VAL A 108 -32.22 -58.62 -39.23
C VAL A 108 -32.50 -57.14 -39.51
N ALA A 109 -33.77 -56.77 -39.76
CA ALA A 109 -34.15 -55.37 -39.95
C ALA A 109 -33.85 -54.52 -38.70
N ASN A 110 -34.14 -55.05 -37.50
CA ASN A 110 -33.79 -54.38 -36.24
C ASN A 110 -32.27 -54.24 -36.07
N ILE A 111 -31.47 -55.26 -36.38
CA ILE A 111 -30.00 -55.19 -36.28
C ILE A 111 -29.45 -54.07 -37.19
N GLN A 112 -29.89 -54.01 -38.44
CA GLN A 112 -29.47 -52.95 -39.38
C GLN A 112 -29.85 -51.56 -38.86
N GLN A 113 -31.03 -51.41 -38.27
CA GLN A 113 -31.46 -50.14 -37.68
C GLN A 113 -30.63 -49.77 -36.43
N ALA A 114 -30.25 -50.74 -35.59
CA ALA A 114 -29.36 -50.48 -34.45
C ALA A 114 -27.98 -50.00 -34.92
N GLU A 115 -27.37 -50.67 -35.90
CA GLU A 115 -26.07 -50.27 -36.46
C GLU A 115 -26.11 -48.86 -37.07
N ALA A 116 -27.20 -48.50 -37.75
CA ALA A 116 -27.40 -47.16 -38.29
C ALA A 116 -27.51 -46.11 -37.18
N LEU A 117 -28.26 -46.40 -36.10
CA LEU A 117 -28.35 -45.52 -34.93
C LEU A 117 -27.01 -45.38 -34.22
N GLN A 118 -26.25 -46.46 -34.08
CA GLN A 118 -24.91 -46.45 -33.48
C GLN A 118 -23.93 -45.58 -34.28
N THR A 119 -23.93 -45.71 -35.61
CA THR A 119 -23.13 -44.86 -36.50
C THR A 119 -23.51 -43.39 -36.37
N LYS A 120 -24.80 -43.09 -36.20
CA LYS A 120 -25.27 -41.72 -35.98
C LYS A 120 -24.83 -41.18 -34.61
N MET A 121 -24.81 -42.01 -33.56
CA MET A 121 -24.32 -41.62 -32.24
C MET A 121 -22.84 -41.25 -32.26
N THR A 122 -21.98 -42.07 -32.87
CA THR A 122 -20.54 -41.79 -32.96
C THR A 122 -20.26 -40.52 -33.77
N TRP A 123 -21.04 -40.27 -34.82
CA TRP A 123 -20.96 -39.02 -35.58
C TRP A 123 -21.34 -37.79 -34.74
N LEU A 124 -22.42 -37.87 -33.95
CA LEU A 124 -22.82 -36.79 -33.03
C LEU A 124 -21.78 -36.54 -31.94
N GLU A 125 -21.16 -37.59 -31.39
CA GLU A 125 -20.07 -37.47 -30.41
C GLU A 125 -18.85 -36.73 -30.99
N GLY A 126 -18.47 -37.06 -32.23
CA GLY A 126 -17.40 -36.36 -32.94
C GLY A 126 -17.68 -34.86 -33.10
N GLN A 127 -18.92 -34.48 -33.43
CA GLN A 127 -19.30 -33.07 -33.54
C GLN A 127 -19.30 -32.33 -32.20
N ILE A 128 -19.79 -32.98 -31.14
CA ILE A 128 -19.77 -32.40 -29.80
C ILE A 128 -18.32 -32.13 -29.37
N ALA A 129 -17.39 -33.06 -29.64
CA ALA A 129 -15.97 -32.89 -29.32
C ALA A 129 -15.32 -31.74 -30.11
N ASP A 130 -15.59 -31.65 -31.41
CA ASP A 130 -15.08 -30.58 -32.27
C ASP A 130 -15.59 -29.20 -31.83
N LEU A 131 -16.91 -29.07 -31.61
CA LEU A 131 -17.52 -27.81 -31.14
C LEU A 131 -17.02 -27.42 -29.74
N SER A 132 -16.85 -28.38 -28.83
CA SER A 132 -16.28 -28.13 -27.50
C SER A 132 -14.84 -27.61 -27.58
N THR A 133 -14.04 -28.14 -28.51
CA THR A 133 -12.66 -27.71 -28.73
C THR A 133 -12.62 -26.29 -29.29
N LYS A 134 -13.44 -26.00 -30.31
CA LYS A 134 -13.58 -24.65 -30.90
C LYS A 134 -14.02 -23.61 -29.87
N ARG A 135 -15.00 -23.94 -29.03
CA ARG A 135 -15.44 -23.10 -27.91
C ARG A 135 -14.29 -22.79 -26.94
N GLY A 136 -13.51 -23.79 -26.52
CA GLY A 136 -12.40 -23.59 -25.59
C GLY A 136 -11.20 -22.81 -26.15
N ILE A 137 -11.05 -22.75 -27.48
CA ILE A 137 -10.09 -21.86 -28.14
C ILE A 137 -10.61 -20.41 -28.11
N ALA A 138 -11.88 -20.20 -28.50
CA ALA A 138 -12.50 -18.88 -28.50
C ALA A 138 -12.53 -18.22 -27.11
N GLU A 139 -12.76 -18.99 -26.06
CA GLU A 139 -12.74 -18.52 -24.67
C GLU A 139 -11.35 -18.05 -24.21
N ARG A 140 -10.30 -18.78 -24.59
CA ARG A 140 -8.90 -18.41 -24.27
C ARG A 140 -8.45 -17.15 -25.01
N GLU A 141 -8.78 -17.02 -26.29
CA GLU A 141 -8.47 -15.82 -27.07
C GLU A 141 -9.18 -14.58 -26.51
N ALA A 142 -10.43 -14.71 -26.06
CA ALA A 142 -11.17 -13.63 -25.41
C ALA A 142 -10.51 -13.20 -24.07
N GLY A 143 -10.02 -14.17 -23.28
CA GLY A 143 -9.32 -13.86 -22.03
C GLY A 143 -8.04 -13.04 -22.25
N ILE A 144 -7.22 -13.41 -23.24
CA ILE A 144 -5.94 -12.74 -23.53
C ILE A 144 -6.15 -11.29 -23.98
N GLU A 145 -7.16 -11.02 -24.81
CA GLU A 145 -7.45 -9.67 -25.30
C GLU A 145 -7.88 -8.72 -24.17
N MET A 146 -8.70 -9.20 -23.22
CA MET A 146 -9.06 -8.42 -22.03
C MET A 146 -7.85 -8.12 -21.15
N PHE A 147 -6.90 -9.05 -21.03
CA PHE A 147 -5.66 -8.80 -20.29
C PHE A 147 -4.80 -7.73 -20.97
N ILE A 148 -4.67 -7.77 -22.30
CA ILE A 148 -3.91 -6.76 -23.06
C ILE A 148 -4.55 -5.37 -22.90
N GLU A 149 -5.89 -5.28 -22.95
CA GLU A 149 -6.61 -4.02 -22.74
C GLU A 149 -6.39 -3.48 -21.32
N ALA A 150 -6.48 -4.34 -20.30
CA ALA A 150 -6.22 -3.96 -18.91
C ALA A 150 -4.77 -3.48 -18.70
N ILE A 151 -3.78 -4.20 -19.26
CA ILE A 151 -2.36 -3.80 -19.20
C ILE A 151 -2.15 -2.45 -19.89
N SER A 152 -2.76 -2.25 -21.06
CA SER A 152 -2.63 -1.01 -21.82
C SER A 152 -3.22 0.18 -21.04
N ARG A 153 -4.38 -0.02 -20.40
CA ARG A 153 -5.01 1.02 -19.56
C ARG A 153 -4.14 1.38 -18.36
N ILE A 154 -3.62 0.38 -17.65
CA ILE A 154 -2.71 0.59 -16.51
C ILE A 154 -1.44 1.31 -16.96
N ALA A 155 -0.88 0.95 -18.12
CA ALA A 155 0.31 1.60 -18.65
C ALA A 155 0.05 3.08 -19.00
N SER A 156 -1.11 3.41 -19.57
CA SER A 156 -1.52 4.79 -19.82
C SER A 156 -1.70 5.59 -18.53
N GLU A 157 -2.41 5.04 -17.54
CA GLU A 157 -2.59 5.67 -16.22
C GLU A 157 -1.22 5.93 -15.54
N LEU A 158 -0.28 4.98 -15.64
CA LEU A 158 1.07 5.14 -15.10
C LEU A 158 1.84 6.27 -15.78
N PHE A 159 1.72 6.40 -17.11
CA PHE A 159 2.36 7.48 -17.87
C PHE A 159 1.80 8.86 -17.50
N GLU A 160 0.48 8.97 -17.34
CA GLU A 160 -0.18 10.20 -16.92
C GLU A 160 0.28 10.63 -15.51
N LEU A 161 0.32 9.69 -14.57
CA LEU A 161 0.80 9.95 -13.21
C LEU A 161 2.27 10.39 -13.17
N GLU A 162 3.14 9.79 -13.99
CA GLU A 162 4.55 10.20 -14.04
C GLU A 162 4.71 11.61 -14.66
N LEU A 163 3.84 11.98 -15.61
CA LEU A 163 3.78 13.33 -16.15
C LEU A 163 3.32 14.35 -15.11
N GLU A 164 2.25 14.06 -14.36
CA GLU A 164 1.74 14.92 -13.28
C GLU A 164 2.79 15.13 -12.18
N LYS A 165 3.47 14.07 -11.76
CA LYS A 165 4.59 14.13 -10.81
C LYS A 165 5.70 15.06 -11.31
N GLY A 166 6.04 15.00 -12.60
CA GLY A 166 7.00 15.92 -13.22
C GLY A 166 6.56 17.39 -13.16
N GLN A 167 5.27 17.67 -13.36
CA GLN A 167 4.72 19.03 -13.21
C GLN A 167 4.78 19.50 -11.77
N GLN A 168 4.45 18.64 -10.81
CA GLN A 168 4.48 18.97 -9.39
C GLN A 168 5.90 19.30 -8.90
N GLN A 169 6.91 18.58 -9.39
CA GLN A 169 8.32 18.91 -9.09
C GLN A 169 8.72 20.29 -9.62
N LYS A 170 8.29 20.65 -10.83
CA LYS A 170 8.53 22.00 -11.39
C LYS A 170 7.88 23.08 -10.53
N TYR A 171 6.65 22.86 -10.07
CA TYR A 171 5.95 23.80 -9.20
C TYR A 171 6.70 24.05 -7.89
N LYS A 172 7.14 22.97 -7.21
CA LYS A 172 7.95 23.08 -5.99
C LYS A 172 9.26 23.84 -6.21
N SER A 173 9.92 23.64 -7.36
CA SER A 173 11.13 24.40 -7.70
C SER A 173 10.86 25.89 -7.86
N GLN A 174 9.73 26.25 -8.49
CA GLN A 174 9.33 27.66 -8.66
C GLN A 174 8.95 28.32 -7.33
N GLU A 175 8.26 27.58 -6.45
CA GLU A 175 7.92 28.04 -5.10
C GLU A 175 9.18 28.37 -4.29
N GLY A 176 10.20 27.51 -4.33
CA GLY A 176 11.49 27.77 -3.68
C GLY A 176 12.17 29.05 -4.20
N LYS A 177 12.21 29.23 -5.52
CA LYS A 177 12.76 30.45 -6.14
C LYS A 177 11.98 31.70 -5.75
N HIS A 178 10.65 31.60 -5.66
CA HIS A 178 9.80 32.70 -5.25
C HIS A 178 10.10 33.13 -3.80
N LEU A 179 10.29 32.16 -2.89
CA LEU A 179 10.68 32.43 -1.50
C LEU A 179 12.05 33.13 -1.42
N GLU A 180 13.04 32.67 -2.19
CA GLU A 180 14.35 33.33 -2.27
C GLU A 180 14.25 34.78 -2.77
N LEU A 181 13.42 35.03 -3.78
CA LEU A 181 13.19 36.38 -4.29
C LEU A 181 12.48 37.29 -3.27
N LEU A 182 11.54 36.75 -2.49
CA LEU A 182 10.91 37.49 -1.38
C LEU A 182 11.92 37.87 -0.31
N ASN A 183 12.74 36.92 0.14
CA ASN A 183 13.79 37.18 1.13
C ASN A 183 14.79 38.23 0.63
N ARG A 184 15.17 38.15 -0.65
CA ARG A 184 16.06 39.12 -1.27
C ARG A 184 15.42 40.51 -1.34
N ARG A 185 14.13 40.59 -1.68
CA ARG A 185 13.39 41.85 -1.68
C ARG A 185 13.37 42.48 -0.29
N GLU A 186 13.07 41.70 0.75
CA GLU A 186 13.05 42.17 2.14
C GLU A 186 14.42 42.69 2.56
N ALA A 187 15.50 41.94 2.28
CA ALA A 187 16.86 42.37 2.59
C ALA A 187 17.23 43.71 1.90
N VAL A 188 16.89 43.86 0.61
CA VAL A 188 17.13 45.12 -0.13
C VAL A 188 16.27 46.26 0.41
N GLN A 189 15.03 45.98 0.81
CA GLN A 189 14.16 46.98 1.40
C GLN A 189 14.70 47.47 2.75
N ASN A 190 15.19 46.56 3.60
CA ASN A 190 15.80 46.91 4.88
C ASN A 190 17.09 47.73 4.66
N GLU A 191 17.92 47.37 3.67
CA GLU A 191 19.11 48.15 3.31
C GLU A 191 18.72 49.57 2.84
N LEU A 192 17.70 49.70 2.00
CA LEU A 192 17.21 50.99 1.52
C LEU A 192 16.64 51.86 2.66
N GLU A 193 15.88 51.26 3.58
CA GLU A 193 15.38 51.94 4.77
C GLU A 193 16.52 52.37 5.70
N SER A 194 17.59 51.58 5.79
CA SER A 194 18.79 51.92 6.59
C SER A 194 19.56 53.13 6.05
N LEU A 195 19.47 53.41 4.75
CA LEU A 195 20.08 54.55 4.07
C LEU A 195 19.19 55.82 4.09
N GLY A 196 17.93 55.69 4.51
CA GLY A 196 16.97 56.79 4.60
C GLY A 196 17.18 57.74 5.79
N LYS A 197 16.61 58.94 5.71
CA LYS A 197 16.69 59.96 6.77
C LYS A 197 15.89 59.62 8.04
N THR A 198 15.03 58.60 7.98
CA THR A 198 14.09 58.21 9.06
C THR A 198 14.54 56.89 9.71
N ARG A 199 15.81 56.82 10.09
CA ARG A 199 16.47 55.62 10.67
C ARG A 199 15.80 55.10 11.95
N GLU A 200 15.03 55.95 12.63
CA GLU A 200 14.31 55.62 13.89
C GLU A 200 13.05 54.77 13.72
N GLN A 201 12.47 54.71 12.51
CA GLN A 201 11.20 54.01 12.25
C GLN A 201 11.36 52.70 11.47
N SER A 202 12.60 52.22 11.23
CA SER A 202 12.76 50.94 10.56
C SER A 202 12.19 49.81 11.45
N PRO A 203 11.47 48.84 10.88
CA PRO A 203 10.88 47.73 11.63
C PRO A 203 11.93 46.97 12.46
N ASP A 204 13.15 46.84 11.92
CA ASP A 204 14.26 46.16 12.59
C ASP A 204 14.76 46.91 13.83
N VAL A 205 14.85 48.24 13.78
CA VAL A 205 15.23 49.07 14.94
C VAL A 205 14.13 49.01 16.01
N MET A 206 12.85 49.02 15.60
CA MET A 206 11.74 48.87 16.54
C MET A 206 11.73 47.49 17.22
N ARG A 207 11.94 46.41 16.45
CA ARG A 207 12.08 45.04 16.98
C ARG A 207 13.24 44.93 17.94
N PHE A 208 14.40 45.52 17.61
CA PHE A 208 15.57 45.54 18.48
C PHE A 208 15.27 46.26 19.82
N LYS A 209 14.63 47.44 19.77
CA LYS A 209 14.27 48.20 20.98
C LYS A 209 13.32 47.42 21.89
N LEU A 210 12.32 46.74 21.31
CA LEU A 210 11.38 45.90 22.06
C LEU A 210 12.09 44.70 22.70
N ALA A 211 12.93 43.99 21.94
CA ALA A 211 13.71 42.88 22.46
C ALA A 211 14.65 43.33 23.59
N LEU A 212 15.29 44.48 23.45
CA LEU A 212 16.19 45.03 24.45
C LEU A 212 15.44 45.38 25.75
N ALA A 213 14.26 45.99 25.65
CA ALA A 213 13.41 46.28 26.81
C ALA A 213 12.96 45.01 27.54
N GLU A 214 12.51 43.99 26.80
CA GLU A 214 12.06 42.70 27.37
C GLU A 214 13.20 41.97 28.09
N LYS A 215 14.36 41.85 27.43
CA LYS A 215 15.54 41.22 28.04
C LYS A 215 16.04 42.00 29.24
N MET A 216 16.07 43.32 29.17
CA MET A 216 16.48 44.16 30.29
C MET A 216 15.57 43.98 31.51
N ALA A 217 14.25 43.86 31.32
CA ALA A 217 13.32 43.57 32.42
C ALA A 217 13.63 42.23 33.10
N ARG A 218 13.92 41.18 32.31
CA ARG A 218 14.34 39.88 32.86
C ARG A 218 15.64 39.99 33.67
N TRP A 219 16.64 40.71 33.17
CA TRP A 219 17.92 40.90 33.87
C TRP A 219 17.78 41.73 35.16
N LEU A 220 16.85 42.70 35.19
CA LEU A 220 16.51 43.44 36.41
C LEU A 220 15.88 42.54 37.48
N ASP A 221 15.12 41.53 37.09
CA ASP A 221 14.54 40.56 38.01
C ASP A 221 15.61 39.61 38.58
N ILE A 222 16.58 39.17 37.76
CA ILE A 222 17.75 38.40 38.20
C ILE A 222 18.56 39.18 39.23
N LEU A 223 18.74 40.49 39.02
CA LEU A 223 19.44 41.39 39.95
C LEU A 223 18.58 41.83 41.15
N ASN A 224 17.41 41.22 41.36
CA ASN A 224 16.48 41.47 42.48
C ASN A 224 16.11 42.94 42.67
N SER A 225 15.98 43.69 41.57
CA SER A 225 15.75 45.14 41.60
C SER A 225 14.27 45.50 41.72
N LYS A 226 13.64 45.16 42.85
CA LYS A 226 12.19 45.39 43.07
C LYS A 226 11.75 46.85 42.93
N ASN A 227 12.63 47.80 43.24
CA ASN A 227 12.35 49.23 43.22
C ASN A 227 12.41 49.89 41.82
N ILE A 228 12.71 49.13 40.77
CA ILE A 228 12.86 49.65 39.40
C ILE A 228 11.65 49.22 38.56
N SER A 229 11.08 50.12 37.75
CA SER A 229 9.95 49.77 36.88
C SER A 229 10.35 48.75 35.80
N ARG A 230 9.46 47.79 35.52
CA ARG A 230 9.59 46.80 34.43
C ARG A 230 8.99 47.31 33.12
N GLU A 231 8.31 48.45 33.15
CA GLU A 231 7.86 49.14 31.96
C GLU A 231 9.05 49.90 31.35
N ILE A 232 9.84 49.20 30.53
CA ILE A 232 11.06 49.75 29.94
C ILE A 232 10.78 50.23 28.52
N GLN A 233 11.13 51.48 28.24
CA GLN A 233 11.15 52.03 26.88
C GLN A 233 12.57 52.42 26.51
N ILE A 234 12.97 52.18 25.26
CA ILE A 234 14.29 52.55 24.75
C ILE A 234 14.14 53.77 23.84
N ASP A 235 14.81 54.87 24.18
CA ASP A 235 14.74 56.11 23.42
C ASP A 235 15.53 56.04 22.09
N SER A 236 15.61 57.15 21.36
CA SER A 236 16.39 57.28 20.12
C SER A 236 17.89 57.06 20.32
N ASP A 237 18.41 57.42 21.49
CA ASP A 237 19.83 57.31 21.86
C ASP A 237 20.18 55.94 22.46
N LEU A 238 19.26 54.96 22.38
CA LEU A 238 19.36 53.65 23.04
C LEU A 238 19.47 53.73 24.57
N LYS A 239 19.00 54.81 25.19
CA LYS A 239 18.97 54.95 26.65
C LYS A 239 17.65 54.39 27.19
N PRO A 240 17.68 53.57 28.26
CA PRO A 240 16.48 53.06 28.88
C PRO A 240 15.76 54.14 29.69
N ILE A 241 14.44 54.18 29.54
CA ILE A 241 13.46 54.91 30.33
C ILE A 241 12.67 53.87 31.11
N LEU A 242 12.70 53.96 32.45
CA LEU A 242 12.12 52.98 33.36
C LEU A 242 10.84 53.58 33.96
N GLY A 243 9.68 53.22 33.40
CA GLY A 243 8.41 53.87 33.70
C GLY A 243 8.43 55.34 33.27
N SER A 244 8.56 56.25 34.25
CA SER A 244 8.69 57.70 34.00
C SER A 244 10.10 58.25 34.26
N GLU A 245 11.03 57.43 34.76
CA GLU A 245 12.36 57.87 35.16
C GLU A 245 13.41 57.62 34.07
N LYS A 246 14.23 58.64 33.79
CA LYS A 246 15.41 58.51 32.92
C LYS A 246 16.60 57.99 33.72
N LEU A 247 17.47 57.19 33.09
CA LEU A 247 18.67 56.61 33.72
C LEU A 247 19.55 57.62 34.48
N GLY A 248 19.64 58.87 34.00
CA GLY A 248 20.45 59.91 34.65
C GLY A 248 19.95 60.36 36.03
N ILE A 249 18.68 60.09 36.36
CA ILE A 249 18.04 60.48 37.62
C ILE A 249 18.27 59.43 38.71
N ILE A 250 18.41 58.16 38.31
CA ILE A 250 18.60 57.02 39.21
C ILE A 250 20.00 57.09 39.83
N LYS A 251 20.10 56.90 41.15
CA LYS A 251 21.37 57.00 41.90
C LYS A 251 21.68 55.71 42.66
N GLY A 252 22.96 55.53 42.99
CA GLY A 252 23.46 54.45 43.84
C GLY A 252 23.23 53.05 43.26
N SER A 253 22.87 52.11 44.12
CA SER A 253 22.64 50.69 43.82
C SER A 253 21.70 50.45 42.64
N SER A 254 20.59 51.18 42.55
CA SER A 254 19.62 51.04 41.45
C SER A 254 20.23 51.38 40.10
N LYS A 255 21.14 52.36 40.04
CA LYS A 255 21.85 52.72 38.81
C LYS A 255 22.80 51.60 38.38
N ALA A 256 23.57 51.04 39.31
CA ALA A 256 24.48 49.93 39.02
C ALA A 256 23.72 48.70 38.48
N ARG A 257 22.62 48.32 39.14
CA ARG A 257 21.75 47.22 38.68
C ARG A 257 21.15 47.48 37.29
N THR A 258 20.71 48.71 37.02
CA THR A 258 20.17 49.09 35.69
C THR A 258 21.22 48.99 34.60
N VAL A 259 22.43 49.48 34.87
CA VAL A 259 23.54 49.43 33.91
C VAL A 259 23.95 48.00 33.61
N LEU A 260 24.08 47.14 34.63
CA LEU A 260 24.39 45.72 34.42
C LEU A 260 23.30 45.02 33.62
N ALA A 261 22.02 45.23 33.96
CA ALA A 261 20.91 44.65 33.23
C ALA A 261 20.88 45.05 31.75
N PHE A 262 21.17 46.32 31.45
CA PHE A 262 21.27 46.81 30.08
C PHE A 262 22.39 46.11 29.29
N HIS A 263 23.60 46.02 29.87
CA HIS A 263 24.73 45.39 29.19
C HIS A 263 24.53 43.89 28.99
N ALA A 264 23.96 43.19 29.98
CA ALA A 264 23.65 41.77 29.85
C ALA A 264 22.56 41.51 28.79
N ALA A 265 21.51 42.34 28.75
CA ALA A 265 20.47 42.26 27.72
C ALA A 265 21.04 42.50 26.32
N LEU A 266 21.89 43.52 26.16
CA LEU A 266 22.56 43.80 24.90
C LEU A 266 23.47 42.65 24.48
N PHE A 267 24.25 42.11 25.41
CA PHE A 267 25.12 40.96 25.17
C PHE A 267 24.32 39.72 24.75
N GLU A 268 23.20 39.43 25.40
CA GLU A 268 22.31 38.31 25.03
C GLU A 268 21.77 38.47 23.60
N ILE A 269 21.34 39.68 23.22
CA ILE A 269 20.86 39.95 21.86
C ILE A 269 21.97 39.80 20.82
N CYS A 270 23.13 40.41 21.08
CA CYS A 270 24.28 40.35 20.18
C CYS A 270 24.77 38.92 19.98
N THR A 271 24.79 38.10 21.03
CA THR A 271 25.28 36.72 20.97
C THR A 271 24.24 35.75 20.42
N SER A 272 22.95 36.09 20.44
CA SER A 272 21.88 35.26 19.85
C SER A 272 22.01 35.11 18.33
N ASN A 273 22.67 36.04 17.64
CA ASN A 273 22.97 35.93 16.21
C ASN A 273 24.33 35.24 16.00
N PRO A 274 24.42 34.06 15.37
CA PRO A 274 25.67 33.35 15.09
C PRO A 274 26.73 34.17 14.34
N THR A 275 26.32 35.11 13.48
CA THR A 275 27.24 35.91 12.65
C THR A 275 27.77 37.17 13.33
N SER A 276 27.31 37.48 14.55
CA SER A 276 27.77 38.65 15.30
C SER A 276 29.24 38.50 15.73
N PRO A 277 30.08 39.54 15.51
CA PRO A 277 31.47 39.53 15.98
C PRO A 277 31.59 39.80 17.49
N PHE A 278 30.52 40.29 18.15
CA PHE A 278 30.53 40.63 19.57
C PHE A 278 30.25 39.39 20.42
N ARG A 279 31.32 38.72 20.84
CA ARG A 279 31.28 37.47 21.63
C ARG A 279 31.89 37.58 23.01
N THR A 280 32.52 38.71 23.36
CA THR A 280 33.21 38.87 24.63
C THR A 280 32.62 40.04 25.40
N LEU A 281 32.27 39.82 26.66
CA LEU A 281 31.86 40.86 27.61
C LEU A 281 32.95 41.02 28.67
N ILE A 282 33.50 42.23 28.82
CA ILE A 282 34.53 42.54 29.80
C ILE A 282 34.04 43.69 30.69
N PHE A 283 34.04 43.52 32.01
CA PHE A 283 33.63 44.58 32.93
C PHE A 283 34.21 44.42 34.34
N ASP A 284 34.27 45.53 35.08
CA ASP A 284 34.57 45.51 36.50
C ASP A 284 33.28 45.31 37.30
N THR A 285 33.31 44.44 38.31
CA THR A 285 32.15 44.26 39.18
C THR A 285 31.90 45.50 40.04
N PRO A 286 30.62 45.85 40.30
CA PRO A 286 30.28 46.97 41.17
C PRO A 286 30.74 46.70 42.61
N ARG A 287 30.90 47.77 43.39
CA ARG A 287 31.36 47.65 44.78
C ARG A 287 30.28 46.98 45.65
N GLN A 288 30.66 46.34 46.76
CA GLN A 288 29.71 45.69 47.68
C GLN A 288 28.64 46.65 48.26
N GLN A 289 28.94 47.95 48.36
CA GLN A 289 27.97 48.97 48.77
C GLN A 289 26.89 49.24 47.71
N GLU A 290 27.11 48.78 46.48
CA GLU A 290 26.22 48.99 45.33
C GLU A 290 25.37 47.74 45.04
N ILE A 291 25.88 46.52 45.21
CA ILE A 291 25.13 45.27 45.00
C ILE A 291 25.55 44.21 46.03
N HIS A 292 24.58 43.46 46.56
CA HIS A 292 24.85 42.33 47.45
C HIS A 292 25.48 41.17 46.69
N SER A 293 26.41 40.45 47.34
CA SER A 293 27.14 39.34 46.72
C SER A 293 26.24 38.23 46.17
N GLU A 294 25.08 37.99 46.79
CA GLU A 294 24.07 37.02 46.31
C GLU A 294 23.43 37.43 44.97
N ASP A 295 23.04 38.69 44.83
CA ASP A 295 22.47 39.21 43.59
C ASP A 295 23.52 39.23 42.46
N LEU A 296 24.79 39.51 42.81
CA LEU A 296 25.91 39.46 41.88
C LEU A 296 26.21 38.03 41.43
N ASP A 297 26.19 37.05 42.34
CA ASP A 297 26.35 35.63 42.01
C ASP A 297 25.26 35.14 41.04
N ALA A 298 23.99 35.44 41.32
CA ALA A 298 22.88 35.11 40.44
C ALA A 298 23.05 35.69 39.03
N TYR A 299 23.51 36.95 38.95
CA TYR A 299 23.80 37.62 37.69
C TYR A 299 24.94 36.95 36.91
N ILE A 300 26.06 36.62 37.56
CA ILE A 300 27.19 35.94 36.88
C ILE A 300 26.79 34.52 36.45
N LYS A 301 26.02 33.79 37.25
CA LYS A 301 25.51 32.45 36.88
C LYS A 301 24.62 32.48 35.64
N GLU A 302 23.69 33.42 35.56
CA GLU A 302 22.87 33.58 34.35
C GLU A 302 23.69 34.04 33.14
N LEU A 303 24.70 34.90 33.34
CA LEU A 303 25.63 35.28 32.27
C LEU A 303 26.41 34.08 31.74
N LYS A 304 26.85 33.17 32.62
CA LYS A 304 27.49 31.91 32.22
C LYS A 304 26.58 31.05 31.35
N VAL A 305 25.29 30.94 31.69
CA VAL A 305 24.31 30.19 30.88
C VAL A 305 24.17 30.78 29.49
N VAL A 306 24.05 32.11 29.38
CA VAL A 306 23.97 32.80 28.08
C VAL A 306 25.25 32.61 27.28
N ALA A 307 26.40 32.72 27.93
CA ALA A 307 27.71 32.56 27.31
C ALA A 307 27.91 31.15 26.72
N LEU A 308 27.60 30.11 27.49
CA LEU A 308 27.68 28.71 27.04
C LEU A 308 26.73 28.42 25.88
N LYS A 309 25.48 28.91 25.95
CA LYS A 309 24.47 28.69 24.91
C LYS A 309 24.88 29.33 23.58
N ASN A 310 25.48 30.51 23.63
CA ASN A 310 25.74 31.34 22.46
C ASN A 310 27.22 31.36 22.04
N ASN A 311 28.05 30.44 22.55
CA ASN A 311 29.49 30.37 22.29
C ASN A 311 30.19 31.73 22.48
N ALA A 312 30.01 32.32 23.66
CA ALA A 312 30.51 33.63 24.03
C ALA A 312 31.34 33.54 25.32
N GLN A 313 32.10 34.59 25.63
CA GLN A 313 33.00 34.67 26.79
C GLN A 313 32.65 35.87 27.66
N VAL A 314 32.70 35.67 28.98
CA VAL A 314 32.52 36.73 29.97
C VAL A 314 33.77 36.80 30.82
N ILE A 315 34.36 37.99 30.93
CA ILE A 315 35.54 38.28 31.75
C ILE A 315 35.14 39.38 32.71
N PHE A 316 35.34 39.18 34.00
CA PHE A 316 35.08 40.22 34.98
C PHE A 316 36.14 40.27 36.05
N SER A 317 36.39 41.47 36.56
CA SER A 317 37.28 41.69 37.71
C SER A 317 36.45 41.88 38.97
N THR A 318 36.93 41.36 40.10
CA THR A 318 36.24 41.54 41.37
C THR A 318 37.20 41.59 42.55
N THR A 319 36.81 42.37 43.56
CA THR A 319 37.60 42.63 44.79
C THR A 319 36.91 42.14 46.06
N SER A 320 35.59 41.93 46.03
CA SER A 320 34.76 41.66 47.22
C SER A 320 33.86 40.44 47.07
N TYR A 321 33.92 39.77 45.91
CA TYR A 321 33.14 38.60 45.57
C TYR A 321 34.09 37.54 44.99
N ARG A 322 33.89 36.26 45.31
CA ARG A 322 34.63 35.17 44.68
C ARG A 322 33.61 34.23 44.05
N PHE A 323 33.67 34.09 42.74
CA PHE A 323 32.80 33.21 41.98
C PHE A 323 33.27 31.75 42.13
N GLU A 324 32.34 30.83 42.32
CA GLU A 324 32.63 29.40 42.31
C GLU A 324 32.88 28.94 40.88
N ILE A 325 34.17 28.78 40.53
CA ILE A 325 34.58 28.38 39.17
C ILE A 325 34.30 26.90 38.90
N ASP A 326 33.89 26.59 37.67
CA ASP A 326 33.91 25.24 37.12
C ASP A 326 35.24 25.00 36.39
N PRO A 327 36.12 24.10 36.87
CA PRO A 327 37.42 23.85 36.26
C PRO A 327 37.36 23.38 34.79
N ALA A 328 36.21 22.89 34.32
CA ALA A 328 36.04 22.46 32.93
C ALA A 328 35.77 23.62 31.96
N THR A 329 35.22 24.74 32.43
CA THR A 329 34.76 25.84 31.56
C THR A 329 35.32 27.22 31.95
N ASP A 330 35.81 27.38 33.17
CA ASP A 330 36.14 28.68 33.77
C ASP A 330 37.61 28.70 34.22
N GLU A 331 38.20 29.89 34.22
CA GLU A 331 39.58 30.12 34.68
C GLU A 331 39.62 31.32 35.63
N GLU A 332 40.25 31.15 36.80
CA GLU A 332 40.49 32.25 37.75
C GLU A 332 41.94 32.74 37.63
N TRP A 333 42.10 34.01 37.28
CA TRP A 333 43.41 34.65 37.26
C TRP A 333 43.66 35.39 38.57
N LEU A 334 44.62 34.91 39.34
CA LEU A 334 45.13 35.57 40.54
C LEU A 334 46.46 36.29 40.23
N PRO A 335 46.71 37.46 40.85
CA PRO A 335 47.99 38.16 40.68
C PRO A 335 49.13 37.34 41.28
N LYS A 336 50.21 37.13 40.51
CA LYS A 336 51.35 36.27 40.90
C LYS A 336 52.65 37.02 41.16
N PHE A 337 52.72 38.31 40.83
CA PHE A 337 53.94 39.10 40.98
C PHE A 337 53.93 39.86 42.30
N GLY A 338 55.09 39.93 42.97
CA GLY A 338 55.26 40.77 44.14
C GLY A 338 55.10 42.25 43.78
N GLY A 339 54.23 42.96 44.51
CA GLY A 339 54.06 44.41 44.43
C GLY A 339 54.38 45.09 45.77
N PHE A 340 54.47 46.42 45.76
CA PHE A 340 54.89 47.21 46.94
C PHE A 340 53.89 47.16 48.10
N GLU A 341 52.58 47.13 47.81
CA GLU A 341 51.50 47.04 48.81
C GLU A 341 50.63 45.78 48.67
N GLN A 342 50.47 45.26 47.44
CA GLN A 342 49.65 44.10 47.12
C GLN A 342 50.21 43.36 45.90
N PRO A 343 49.91 42.06 45.71
CA PRO A 343 50.31 41.32 44.53
C PRO A 343 49.77 41.93 43.23
N MET A 344 50.56 41.87 42.16
CA MET A 344 50.26 42.47 40.86
C MET A 344 50.04 41.39 39.79
N TYR A 345 49.20 41.70 38.80
CA TYR A 345 48.96 40.84 37.63
C TYR A 345 50.11 40.85 36.62
N LEU A 346 50.92 41.92 36.62
CA LEU A 346 52.08 42.10 35.74
C LEU A 346 53.30 42.47 36.59
N GLY A 347 54.46 41.89 36.28
CA GLY A 347 55.71 42.18 36.98
C GLY A 347 56.93 41.51 36.36
N TYR A 348 58.10 41.68 36.97
CA TYR A 348 59.34 41.04 36.53
C TYR A 348 59.37 39.56 36.93
N PHE A 349 59.79 38.68 36.01
CA PHE A 349 59.85 37.22 36.23
C PHE A 349 60.63 36.78 37.48
N ASN A 350 61.60 37.58 37.92
CA ASN A 350 62.40 37.29 39.12
C ASN A 350 61.66 37.58 40.45
N ASN A 351 60.47 38.19 40.40
CA ASN A 351 59.64 38.55 41.57
C ASN A 351 58.29 37.81 41.55
N ILE A 352 58.27 36.56 41.11
CA ILE A 352 57.07 35.70 41.22
C ILE A 352 56.96 35.24 42.68
N LEU A 353 55.77 35.32 43.26
CA LEU A 353 55.48 34.72 44.54
C LEU A 353 55.37 33.20 44.35
N ASP A 354 56.26 32.43 44.99
CA ASP A 354 56.13 30.97 45.05
C ASP A 354 54.81 30.63 45.75
N SER A 355 54.02 29.76 45.11
CA SER A 355 52.61 29.46 45.45
C SER A 355 52.45 28.65 46.72
#